data_AF-A0A432LV00-F1
#
_entry.id   AF-A0A432LV00-F1
#
_cell.length_a   1.000
_cell.length_b   1.000
_cell.length_c   1.000
_cell.angle_alpha   90.00
_cell.angle_beta   90.00
_cell.angle_gamma   90.00
#
_symmetry.space_group_name_H-M   'P 1'
#
loop_
_entity.id
_entity.type
_entity.pdbx_description
1 polymer ?
#
loop_
_entity_poly.entity_id
_entity_poly.type
_entity_poly.pdbx_seq_one_letter_code
_entity_poly.pdbx_strand_id
1 'polypeptide(L)' 'MEDQRPYELVPLQRLLRTLDEETRLDLEAMPRFIRWFDHERLSSFGGLTARQLVQDGRENDVARYLATVLKGFIG' A
#
# COMPACT_ATOMS: atom_id res chain seq x y z
N MET A 1 26.48 14.34 -4.04
CA MET A 1 25.13 14.94 -4.09
C MET A 1 24.18 13.82 -3.75
N GLU A 2 23.74 13.74 -2.50
CA GLU A 2 22.67 12.82 -2.11
C GLU A 2 21.38 13.38 -2.71
N ASP A 3 20.78 12.64 -3.65
CA ASP A 3 19.43 12.86 -4.16
C ASP A 3 18.45 12.59 -3.00
N GLN A 4 18.37 13.51 -2.03
CA GLN A 4 17.36 13.53 -0.99
C GLN A 4 16.06 14.07 -1.60
N ARG A 5 15.51 13.37 -2.60
CA ARG A 5 14.11 13.63 -2.96
C ARG A 5 13.31 13.25 -1.73
N PRO A 6 12.49 14.17 -1.18
CA PRO A 6 11.59 13.79 -0.09
C PRO A 6 10.81 12.58 -0.59
N TYR A 7 10.86 11.46 0.15
CA TYR A 7 9.93 10.37 -0.11
C TYR A 7 8.56 11.02 -0.20
N GLU A 8 7.94 10.98 -1.38
CA GLU A 8 6.58 11.48 -1.51
C GLU A 8 5.72 10.59 -0.62
N LEU A 9 5.47 11.06 0.61
CA LEU A 9 4.65 10.35 1.58
C LEU A 9 3.17 10.41 1.18
N VAL A 10 2.82 11.23 0.18
CA VAL A 10 1.43 11.48 -0.24
C VAL A 10 0.71 10.21 -0.72
N PRO A 11 1.30 9.33 -1.56
CA PRO A 11 0.66 8.07 -1.91
C PRO A 11 0.49 7.14 -0.69
N LEU A 12 1.50 7.05 0.16
CA LEU A 12 1.44 6.24 1.37
C LEU A 12 0.32 6.71 2.31
N GLN A 13 0.25 8.01 2.58
CA GLN A 13 -0.77 8.63 3.42
C GLN A 13 -2.19 8.44 2.85
N ARG A 14 -2.36 8.55 1.53
CA ARG A 14 -3.65 8.28 0.88
C ARG A 14 -4.12 6.85 1.14
N LEU A 15 -3.24 5.88 0.93
CA LEU A 15 -3.55 4.48 1.20
C LEU A 15 -3.85 4.21 2.67
N LEU A 16 -3.05 4.77 3.59
CA LEU A 16 -3.27 4.61 5.03
C LEU A 16 -4.64 5.16 5.46
N ARG A 17 -5.06 6.33 4.94
CA ARG A 17 -6.38 6.90 5.20
C ARG A 17 -7.50 5.99 4.70
N THR A 18 -7.41 5.49 3.46
CA THR A 18 -8.40 4.55 2.91
C THR A 18 -8.48 3.27 3.73
N LEU A 19 -7.33 2.76 4.21
CA LEU A 19 -7.29 1.57 5.05
C LEU A 19 -7.87 1.79 6.44
N ASP A 20 -7.66 2.96 7.06
CA ASP A 20 -8.28 3.31 8.33
C ASP A 20 -9.82 3.31 8.22
N GLU A 21 -10.33 3.91 7.13
CA GLU A 21 -11.77 3.96 6.82
C GLU A 21 -12.36 2.57 6.52
N GLU A 22 -11.66 1.74 5.74
CA GLU A 22 -12.22 0.45 5.29
C GLU A 22 -11.94 -0.73 6.23
N THR A 23 -10.84 -0.71 7.00
CA THR A 23 -10.30 -1.95 7.58
C THR A 23 -9.90 -1.89 9.05
N ARG A 24 -9.78 -0.69 9.67
CA ARG A 24 -9.25 -0.52 11.05
C ARG A 24 -7.93 -1.27 11.31
N LEU A 25 -7.10 -1.43 10.27
CA LEU A 25 -5.84 -2.16 10.37
C LEU A 25 -4.75 -1.28 10.98
N ASP A 26 -4.08 -1.78 12.00
CA ASP A 26 -2.90 -1.13 12.58
C ASP A 26 -1.65 -1.46 11.73
N LEU A 27 -1.42 -0.62 10.72
CA LEU A 27 -0.35 -0.82 9.73
C LEU A 27 1.02 -0.41 10.26
N GLU A 28 1.08 0.34 11.37
CA GLU A 28 2.33 0.63 12.08
C GLU A 28 2.98 -0.65 12.61
N ALA A 29 2.18 -1.68 12.90
CA ALA A 29 2.63 -2.99 13.35
C ALA A 29 3.21 -3.88 12.24
N MET A 30 3.24 -3.44 10.97
CA MET A 30 3.72 -4.23 9.84
C MET A 30 5.06 -3.72 9.27
N PRO A 31 6.22 -4.19 9.79
CA PRO A 31 7.55 -3.85 9.26
C PRO A 31 7.73 -4.13 7.76
N ARG A 32 6.92 -5.05 7.21
CA ARG A 32 6.95 -5.42 5.79
C ARG A 32 6.07 -4.54 4.91
N PHE A 33 5.23 -3.68 5.48
CA PHE A 33 4.25 -2.88 4.74
C PHE A 33 4.92 -1.88 3.79
N ILE A 34 5.93 -1.13 4.23
CA ILE A 34 6.65 -0.19 3.36
C ILE A 34 7.32 -0.93 2.20
N ARG A 35 7.96 -2.07 2.49
CA ARG A 35 8.59 -2.90 1.45
C ARG A 35 7.55 -3.43 0.44
N TRP A 36 6.41 -3.91 0.93
CA TRP A 36 5.31 -4.34 0.08
C TRP A 36 4.81 -3.18 -0.79
N PHE A 37 4.59 -2.02 -0.16
CA PHE A 37 4.04 -0.83 -0.81
C PHE A 37 4.91 -0.33 -1.97
N ASP A 38 6.22 -0.24 -1.74
CA ASP A 38 7.17 0.34 -2.69
C ASP A 38 7.77 -0.68 -3.67
N HIS A 39 7.89 -1.95 -3.29
CA HIS A 39 8.71 -2.91 -4.04
C HIS A 39 7.99 -4.18 -4.49
N GLU A 40 6.85 -4.53 -3.90
CA GLU A 40 6.15 -5.76 -4.28
C GLU A 40 5.28 -5.53 -5.52
N ARG A 41 5.54 -6.32 -6.56
CA ARG A 41 4.77 -6.29 -7.80
C ARG A 41 3.52 -7.14 -7.63
N LEU A 42 2.37 -6.49 -7.76
CA LEU A 42 1.08 -7.14 -7.58
C LEU A 42 0.62 -7.75 -8.90
N SER A 43 0.64 -9.08 -8.98
CA SER A 43 0.27 -9.83 -10.20
C SER A 43 -1.15 -9.52 -10.68
N SER A 44 -2.10 -9.34 -9.75
CA SER A 44 -3.48 -8.94 -10.03
C SER A 44 -3.61 -7.58 -10.71
N PHE A 45 -2.55 -6.76 -10.69
CA PHE A 45 -2.52 -5.42 -11.26
C PHE A 45 -1.45 -5.30 -12.35
N GLY A 46 -1.21 -6.37 -13.11
CA GLY A 46 -0.26 -6.36 -14.22
C GLY A 46 1.20 -6.18 -13.78
N GLY A 47 1.50 -6.45 -12.50
CA GLY A 47 2.85 -6.30 -11.94
C GLY A 47 3.19 -4.88 -11.47
N LEU A 48 2.20 -3.97 -11.39
CA LEU A 48 2.38 -2.67 -10.75
C LEU A 48 2.55 -2.81 -9.24
N THR A 49 3.28 -1.88 -8.61
CA THR A 49 3.36 -1.79 -7.15
C THR A 49 2.17 -1.03 -6.57
N ALA A 50 1.90 -1.25 -5.28
CA ALA A 50 0.86 -0.50 -4.58
C ALA A 50 1.10 1.02 -4.66
N ARG A 51 2.36 1.47 -4.58
CA ARG A 51 2.71 2.88 -4.78
C ARG A 51 2.24 3.41 -6.13
N GLN A 52 2.55 2.70 -7.23
CA GLN A 52 2.18 3.13 -8.58
C GLN A 52 0.66 3.21 -8.72
N LEU A 53 -0.06 2.22 -8.19
CA LEU A 53 -1.52 2.22 -8.22
C LEU A 53 -2.12 3.41 -7.45
N VAL A 54 -1.56 3.78 -6.30
CA VAL A 54 -2.04 4.95 -5.55
C VAL A 54 -1.65 6.27 -6.24
N GLN A 55 -0.50 6.32 -6.91
CA GLN A 55 -0.16 7.46 -7.75
C GLN A 55 -1.17 7.64 -8.89
N ASP A 56 -1.71 6.55 -9.42
CA ASP A 56 -2.76 6.52 -10.45
C ASP A 56 -4.18 6.76 -9.91
N GLY A 57 -4.35 7.03 -8.60
CA GLY A 57 -5.66 7.27 -7.97
C GLY A 57 -6.47 6.00 -7.68
N ARG A 58 -5.80 4.85 -7.61
CA ARG A 58 -6.41 3.53 -7.38
C ARG A 58 -6.23 3.02 -5.95
N GLU A 59 -6.15 3.90 -4.97
CA GLU A 59 -5.99 3.56 -3.54
C GLU A 59 -7.02 2.56 -3.02
N ASN A 60 -8.29 2.66 -3.45
CA ASN A 60 -9.36 1.73 -3.02
C ASN A 60 -9.12 0.29 -3.50
N ASP A 61 -8.60 0.11 -4.73
CA ASP A 61 -8.27 -1.21 -5.26
C ASP A 61 -7.15 -1.86 -4.44
N VAL A 62 -6.15 -1.06 -4.09
CA VAL A 62 -5.00 -1.49 -3.28
C VAL A 62 -5.43 -1.82 -1.86
N ALA A 63 -6.28 -0.99 -1.24
CA ALA A 63 -6.81 -1.22 0.09
C ALA A 63 -7.62 -2.53 0.17
N ARG A 64 -8.52 -2.76 -0.79
CA ARG A 64 -9.30 -4.00 -0.89
C ARG A 64 -8.42 -5.22 -1.13
N TYR A 65 -7.40 -5.10 -1.97
CA TYR A 65 -6.44 -6.18 -2.20
C TYR A 65 -5.71 -6.54 -0.90
N LEU A 66 -5.18 -5.54 -0.19
CA LEU A 66 -4.49 -5.74 1.07
C LEU A 66 -5.40 -6.37 2.13
N ALA A 67 -6.64 -5.89 2.25
CA ALA A 67 -7.66 -6.47 3.15
C ALA A 67 -7.90 -7.96 2.85
N THR A 68 -7.93 -8.33 1.57
CA THR A 68 -8.12 -9.72 1.13
C THR A 68 -6.92 -10.58 1.49
N VAL A 69 -5.70 -10.09 1.23
CA VAL A 69 -4.45 -10.79 1.57
C VAL A 69 -4.35 -11.02 3.08
N LEU A 70 -4.68 -10.01 3.89
CA LEU A 70 -4.61 -10.11 5.34
C LEU A 70 -5.68 -11.06 5.92
N LYS A 71 -6.90 -11.04 5.39
CA LYS A 71 -7.93 -12.03 5.76
C LYS A 71 -7.52 -13.46 5.40
N GLY A 72 -6.84 -13.65 4.27
CA GLY A 72 -6.34 -14.97 3.86
C GLY A 72 -5.16 -15.46 4.71
N PHE A 73 -4.45 -14.57 5.39
CA PHE A 73 -3.29 -14.90 6.24
C PHE A 73 -3.66 -15.24 7.69
N ILE A 74 -4.87 -14.87 8.14
CA ILE A 74 -5.41 -15.12 9.49
C ILE A 74 -6.29 -16.39 9.53
N GLY A 75 -6.30 -17.18 8.45
CA GLY A 75 -7.00 -18.47 8.34
C GLY A 75 -6.16 -19.66 8.73
#